data_AF-B3TBU3-F1
#
_entry.id   AF-B3TBU3-F1
#
_cell.length_a   1.000
_cell.length_b   1.000
_cell.length_c   1.000
_cell.angle_alpha   90.00
_cell.angle_beta   90.00
_cell.angle_gamma   90.00
#
_symmetry.space_group_name_H-M   'P 1'
#
loop_
_entity.id
_entity.type
_entity.pdbx_description
1 polymer ?
#
loop_
_entity_poly.entity_id
_entity_poly.type
_entity_poly.pdbx_seq_one_letter_code
_entity_poly.pdbx_strand_id
1 'polypeptide(L)'
;MFEKLGNAFSKAAKSFSEKDLNEKDIDDVLSELEISLLESDVATEVIDSIKSDLSTKLVGSRVNKKEIEDFVKKSLTENISSMFDDAGSVDILSNIKSKTDPQDPYLILFVGINGTGKTTTVAKIANLLQKNKISVVVAAADTFRAGAIEQLREHINKLNLKLIAQNYGSDPAAVAHDALLYAKSHKVDCVLIDSAGRMQTNKNLMEQIAKISKVVSPDLKIFVGDSLAGNDAVSQAREFHKHTTFDGAILTKSDADTRGGAALSIVAVTKKPVIYVGTGQGYDDLELFSKEIFLETVFGKPEPEPVPEPTAEPEPVPEPTAELEPVPEPTAEPEPVPEPTAVPEPVPEPTAEPEPVTAKTYDTETKPSEKIPEFFLEKEKELRSQSQPEPVTAKTYDAETKPSEKIPEFFLEKKKELHTQSVPELTAEPEPVPEPTAEPEPVPEPTAEPEPVPEPTAEPEPTAEPEPTAEPEPVPEPTAEPEPVPEPTAEPEPVPEPVPEPVPEPEIKEPSSDPFEGIKTDDIEDFAELFDVPSPSSDKEAFEMTKKIRKWIADGRPK
;
A
#
# COMPACT_ATOMS: atom_id res chain seq x y z
N MET A 1 -19.05 10.36 4.78
CA MET A 1 -17.84 9.80 5.43
C MET A 1 -17.92 10.13 6.92
N PHE A 2 -17.61 9.20 7.83
CA PHE A 2 -17.42 9.46 9.28
C PHE A 2 -18.63 9.93 10.13
N GLU A 3 -19.86 9.79 9.63
CA GLU A 3 -21.08 10.31 10.30
C GLU A 3 -21.35 9.70 11.68
N LYS A 4 -21.08 8.40 11.86
CA LYS A 4 -21.34 7.74 13.15
C LYS A 4 -20.44 8.27 14.25
N LEU A 5 -19.15 8.48 13.95
CA LEU A 5 -18.20 9.06 14.89
C LEU A 5 -18.62 10.47 15.30
N GLY A 6 -19.05 11.30 14.36
CA GLY A 6 -19.55 12.65 14.67
C GLY A 6 -20.82 12.66 15.51
N ASN A 7 -21.74 11.73 15.23
CA ASN A 7 -22.95 11.53 16.03
C ASN A 7 -22.64 11.08 17.46
N ALA A 8 -21.65 10.20 17.65
CA ALA A 8 -21.21 9.74 18.97
C ALA A 8 -20.73 10.91 19.84
N PHE A 9 -19.83 11.74 19.30
CA PHE A 9 -19.33 12.91 20.03
C PHE A 9 -20.41 13.96 20.28
N SER A 10 -21.26 14.24 19.29
CA SER A 10 -22.36 15.20 19.44
C SER A 10 -23.37 14.75 20.50
N LYS A 11 -23.67 13.45 20.57
CA LYS A 11 -24.55 12.87 21.57
C LYS A 11 -23.95 12.99 22.97
N ALA A 12 -22.67 12.65 23.13
CA ALA A 12 -21.98 12.80 24.41
C ALA A 12 -21.96 14.26 24.90
N ALA A 13 -21.63 15.21 24.02
CA ALA A 13 -21.62 16.63 24.36
C ALA A 13 -22.99 17.12 24.85
N LYS A 14 -24.08 16.69 24.20
CA LYS A 14 -25.46 16.98 24.64
C LYS A 14 -25.77 16.33 25.99
N SER A 15 -25.44 15.05 26.18
CA SER A 15 -25.67 14.35 27.45
C SER A 15 -24.98 15.02 28.64
N PHE A 16 -23.78 15.58 28.45
CA PHE A 16 -23.10 16.37 29.48
C PHE A 16 -23.80 17.69 29.82
N SER A 17 -24.57 18.28 28.89
CA SER A 17 -25.33 19.52 29.14
C SER A 17 -26.60 19.29 29.95
N GLU A 18 -27.19 18.09 29.87
CA GLU A 18 -28.46 17.75 30.51
C GLU A 18 -28.26 17.22 31.95
N LYS A 19 -27.12 16.57 32.24
CA LYS A 19 -26.81 15.98 33.56
C LYS A 19 -26.05 16.93 34.49
N ASP A 20 -25.95 16.56 35.76
CA ASP A 20 -25.11 17.27 36.73
C ASP A 20 -23.65 16.78 36.62
N LEU A 21 -22.67 17.65 36.85
CA LEU A 21 -21.24 17.31 36.75
C LEU A 21 -20.69 16.69 38.03
N ASN A 22 -21.43 15.74 38.59
CA ASN A 22 -20.90 14.87 39.62
C ASN A 22 -20.19 13.67 38.98
N GLU A 23 -19.31 13.03 39.75
CA GLU A 23 -18.46 11.94 39.28
C GLU A 23 -19.25 10.76 38.67
N LYS A 24 -20.42 10.45 39.24
CA LYS A 24 -21.28 9.36 38.76
C LYS A 24 -21.94 9.68 37.42
N ASP A 25 -22.53 10.86 37.30
CA ASP A 25 -23.19 11.27 36.05
C ASP A 25 -22.19 11.41 34.90
N ILE A 26 -20.97 11.87 35.18
CA ILE A 26 -19.87 11.91 34.22
C ILE A 26 -19.52 10.49 33.76
N ASP A 27 -19.33 9.55 34.68
CA ASP A 27 -19.01 8.15 34.36
C ASP A 27 -20.09 7.47 33.51
N ASP A 28 -21.37 7.74 33.80
CA ASP A 28 -22.49 7.24 33.00
C ASP A 28 -22.44 7.76 31.55
N VAL A 29 -22.13 9.04 31.35
CA VAL A 29 -22.01 9.62 29.99
C VAL A 29 -20.76 9.10 29.27
N LEU A 30 -19.63 8.96 29.97
CA LEU A 30 -18.41 8.41 29.40
C LEU A 30 -18.57 6.94 28.98
N SER A 31 -19.36 6.17 29.72
CA SER A 31 -19.70 4.78 29.36
C SER A 31 -20.59 4.71 28.12
N GLU A 32 -21.54 5.64 27.97
CA GLU A 32 -22.35 5.75 26.75
C GLU A 32 -21.52 6.19 25.53
N LEU A 33 -20.58 7.13 25.74
CA LEU A 33 -19.62 7.55 24.72
C LEU A 33 -18.74 6.36 24.29
N GLU A 34 -18.23 5.57 25.24
CA GLU A 34 -17.43 4.37 24.96
C GLU A 34 -18.15 3.41 24.02
N ILE A 35 -19.41 3.07 24.32
CA ILE A 35 -20.22 2.18 23.47
C ILE A 35 -20.34 2.77 22.06
N SER A 36 -20.63 4.07 21.96
CA SER A 36 -20.80 4.75 20.68
C SER A 36 -19.51 4.80 19.84
N LEU A 37 -18.35 4.93 20.50
CA LEU A 37 -17.04 4.91 19.87
C LEU A 37 -16.63 3.50 19.43
N LEU A 38 -16.93 2.48 20.22
CA LEU A 38 -16.74 1.07 19.84
C LEU A 38 -17.56 0.73 18.58
N GLU A 39 -18.82 1.17 18.52
CA GLU A 39 -19.69 1.00 17.34
C GLU A 39 -19.18 1.74 16.09
N SER A 40 -18.30 2.73 16.29
CA SER A 40 -17.66 3.51 15.24
C SER A 40 -16.28 2.97 14.85
N ASP A 41 -15.92 1.76 15.31
CA ASP A 41 -14.62 1.12 15.11
C ASP A 41 -13.42 1.94 15.61
N VAL A 42 -13.62 2.65 16.73
CA VAL A 42 -12.52 3.29 17.44
C VAL A 42 -11.86 2.26 18.36
N ALA A 43 -10.53 2.16 18.32
CA ALA A 43 -9.79 1.23 19.15
C ALA A 43 -9.91 1.57 20.64
N THR A 44 -10.00 0.54 21.48
CA THR A 44 -10.22 0.69 22.92
C THR A 44 -9.21 1.60 23.58
N GLU A 45 -7.93 1.54 23.21
CA GLU A 45 -6.91 2.41 23.82
C GLU A 45 -7.12 3.90 23.49
N VAL A 46 -7.71 4.19 22.34
CA VAL A 46 -8.09 5.56 21.94
C VAL A 46 -9.29 6.02 22.76
N ILE A 47 -10.26 5.14 22.94
CA ILE A 47 -11.44 5.42 23.77
C ILE A 47 -11.02 5.70 25.21
N ASP A 48 -10.17 4.86 25.79
CA ASP A 48 -9.64 5.03 27.14
C ASP A 48 -8.89 6.36 27.29
N SER A 49 -8.06 6.71 26.29
CA SER A 49 -7.36 8.00 26.25
C SER A 49 -8.34 9.18 26.22
N ILE A 50 -9.39 9.11 25.40
CA ILE A 50 -10.42 10.15 25.30
C ILE A 50 -11.19 10.28 26.61
N LYS A 51 -11.62 9.16 27.22
CA LYS A 51 -12.35 9.14 28.49
C LYS A 51 -11.50 9.73 29.62
N SER A 52 -10.23 9.35 29.70
CA SER A 52 -9.32 9.83 30.73
C SER A 52 -9.08 11.35 30.63
N ASP A 53 -8.87 11.87 29.42
CA ASP A 53 -8.69 13.30 29.18
C ASP A 53 -9.95 14.10 29.52
N LEU A 54 -11.12 13.64 29.07
CA LEU A 54 -12.40 14.29 29.37
C LEU A 54 -12.74 14.26 30.86
N SER A 55 -12.56 13.12 31.53
CA SER A 55 -12.81 12.99 32.96
C SER A 55 -11.96 13.99 33.76
N THR A 56 -10.67 14.07 33.43
CA THR A 56 -9.73 15.00 34.08
C THR A 56 -10.12 16.46 33.88
N LYS A 57 -10.62 16.83 32.69
CA LYS A 57 -11.04 18.20 32.36
C LYS A 57 -12.40 18.57 32.97
N LEU A 58 -13.30 17.62 33.13
CA LEU A 58 -14.67 17.86 33.58
C LEU A 58 -14.84 17.75 35.10
N VAL A 59 -14.13 16.83 35.77
CA VAL A 59 -14.23 16.62 37.22
C VAL A 59 -13.74 17.88 37.96
N GLY A 60 -14.63 18.49 38.75
CA GLY A 60 -14.33 19.71 39.52
C GLY A 60 -14.35 21.00 38.70
N SER A 61 -14.67 20.94 37.41
CA SER A 61 -14.85 22.12 36.56
C SER A 61 -16.15 22.86 36.92
N ARG A 62 -16.12 24.20 36.91
CA ARG A 62 -17.30 25.06 37.13
C ARG A 62 -17.86 25.58 35.80
N VAL A 63 -17.93 24.73 34.79
CA VAL A 63 -18.44 25.12 33.47
C VAL A 63 -19.95 25.38 33.58
N ASN A 64 -20.41 26.48 32.97
CA ASN A 64 -21.82 26.80 32.92
C ASN A 64 -22.56 25.74 32.07
N LYS A 65 -23.75 25.28 32.49
CA LYS A 65 -24.52 24.26 31.75
C LYS A 65 -24.79 24.65 30.30
N LYS A 66 -24.82 25.94 29.98
CA LYS A 66 -25.01 26.46 28.61
C LYS A 66 -23.76 26.40 27.72
N GLU A 67 -22.57 26.31 28.31
CA GLU A 67 -21.28 26.36 27.60
C GLU A 67 -20.61 24.99 27.57
N ILE A 68 -21.18 24.00 28.27
CA ILE A 68 -20.53 22.72 28.45
C ILE A 68 -20.52 21.86 27.19
N GLU A 69 -21.56 21.95 26.36
CA GLU A 69 -21.59 21.25 25.08
C GLU A 69 -20.41 21.71 24.20
N ASP A 70 -20.20 23.03 24.11
CA ASP A 70 -19.09 23.61 23.34
C ASP A 70 -17.74 23.30 23.98
N PHE A 71 -17.64 23.33 25.30
CA PHE A 71 -16.43 22.94 26.03
C PHE A 71 -16.04 21.48 25.75
N VAL A 72 -17.00 20.55 25.78
CA VAL A 72 -16.77 19.13 25.51
C VAL A 72 -16.37 18.92 24.05
N LYS A 73 -17.08 19.55 23.10
CA LYS A 73 -16.72 19.49 21.67
C LYS A 73 -15.31 20.01 21.44
N LYS A 74 -14.98 21.20 21.94
CA LYS A 74 -13.65 21.80 21.83
C LYS A 74 -12.58 20.89 22.44
N SER A 75 -12.82 20.36 23.63
CA SER A 75 -11.88 19.44 24.30
C SER A 75 -11.62 18.17 23.48
N LEU A 76 -12.68 17.58 22.91
CA LEU A 76 -12.57 16.40 22.04
C LEU A 76 -11.83 16.72 20.74
N THR A 77 -12.17 17.84 20.10
CA THR A 77 -11.51 18.30 18.86
C THR A 77 -10.03 18.54 19.11
N GLU A 78 -9.66 19.24 20.19
CA GLU A 78 -8.26 19.49 20.56
C GLU A 78 -7.51 18.19 20.85
N ASN A 79 -8.13 17.26 21.58
CA ASN A 79 -7.53 15.96 21.88
C ASN A 79 -7.23 15.18 20.59
N ILE A 80 -8.22 15.03 19.70
CA ILE A 80 -8.04 14.31 18.44
C ILE A 80 -7.07 15.05 17.51
N SER A 81 -7.15 16.37 17.45
CA SER A 81 -6.23 17.20 16.65
C SER A 81 -4.79 16.99 17.07
N SER A 82 -4.52 16.97 18.38
CA SER A 82 -3.18 16.69 18.92
C SER A 82 -2.67 15.31 18.53
N MET A 83 -3.52 14.28 18.47
CA MET A 83 -3.12 12.94 18.01
C MET A 83 -2.63 12.94 16.56
N PHE A 84 -3.28 13.72 15.68
CA PHE A 84 -2.84 13.88 14.29
C PHE A 84 -1.54 14.70 14.19
N ASP A 85 -1.39 15.73 15.02
CA ASP A 85 -0.17 16.55 15.06
C ASP A 85 1.05 15.75 15.52
N ASP A 86 0.88 14.93 16.57
CA ASP A 86 1.94 14.05 17.09
C ASP A 86 2.39 13.01 16.07
N ALA A 87 1.50 12.57 15.18
CA ALA A 87 1.84 11.64 14.10
C ALA A 87 2.65 12.31 12.97
N GLY A 88 2.64 13.64 12.89
CA GLY A 88 3.34 14.41 11.89
C GLY A 88 2.68 14.36 10.51
N SER A 89 3.46 14.62 9.47
CA SER A 89 2.99 14.61 8.08
C SER A 89 4.05 14.05 7.14
N VAL A 90 3.61 13.52 6.00
CA VAL A 90 4.49 13.02 4.95
C VAL A 90 4.03 13.61 3.62
N ASP A 91 4.89 14.40 2.99
CA ASP A 91 4.67 14.89 1.63
C ASP A 91 5.51 14.06 0.65
N ILE A 92 4.85 13.09 -0.01
CA ILE A 92 5.49 12.21 -0.98
C ILE A 92 6.12 13.00 -2.13
N LEU A 93 5.45 14.04 -2.64
CA LEU A 93 5.93 14.77 -3.82
C LEU A 93 7.16 15.61 -3.49
N SER A 94 7.15 16.30 -2.35
CA SER A 94 8.29 17.09 -1.88
C SER A 94 9.47 16.22 -1.50
N ASN A 95 9.23 15.07 -0.85
CA ASN A 95 10.29 14.14 -0.48
C ASN A 95 10.98 13.50 -1.69
N ILE A 96 10.24 13.18 -2.76
CA ILE A 96 10.87 12.69 -4.01
C ILE A 96 11.71 13.79 -4.65
N LYS A 97 11.17 15.02 -4.73
CA LYS A 97 11.86 16.16 -5.36
C LYS A 97 13.09 16.64 -4.59
N SER A 98 13.22 16.32 -3.31
CA SER A 98 14.40 16.67 -2.52
C SER A 98 15.61 15.79 -2.85
N LYS A 99 15.41 14.62 -3.48
CA LYS A 99 16.50 13.81 -4.02
C LYS A 99 16.99 14.37 -5.35
N THR A 100 18.15 15.02 -5.30
CA THR A 100 18.76 15.66 -6.48
C THR A 100 19.79 14.80 -7.19
N ASP A 101 20.30 13.74 -6.56
CA ASP A 101 21.26 12.82 -7.17
C ASP A 101 20.53 11.79 -8.04
N PRO A 102 20.74 11.76 -9.37
CA PRO A 102 20.12 10.76 -10.24
C PRO A 102 20.55 9.31 -9.95
N GLN A 103 21.58 9.09 -9.11
CA GLN A 103 22.00 7.77 -8.63
C GLN A 103 21.35 7.36 -7.31
N ASP A 104 20.51 8.22 -6.75
CA ASP A 104 19.73 8.00 -5.53
C ASP A 104 18.23 8.24 -5.81
N PRO A 105 17.55 7.31 -6.50
CA PRO A 105 16.10 7.43 -6.68
C PRO A 105 15.36 7.32 -5.34
N TYR A 106 14.12 7.82 -5.28
CA TYR A 106 13.28 7.70 -4.10
C TYR A 106 12.50 6.36 -4.12
N LEU A 107 12.65 5.54 -3.09
CA LEU A 107 12.03 4.21 -3.01
C LEU A 107 10.83 4.21 -2.08
N ILE A 108 9.68 3.76 -2.57
CA ILE A 108 8.44 3.62 -1.79
C ILE A 108 8.05 2.14 -1.75
N LEU A 109 8.02 1.56 -0.54
CA LEU A 109 7.57 0.20 -0.29
C LEU A 109 6.15 0.19 0.23
N PHE A 110 5.25 -0.48 -0.48
CA PHE A 110 3.85 -0.64 -0.07
C PHE A 110 3.68 -1.99 0.62
N VAL A 111 3.09 -1.97 1.81
CA VAL A 111 2.84 -3.15 2.65
C VAL A 111 1.37 -3.21 3.09
N GLY A 112 0.89 -4.39 3.46
CA GLY A 112 -0.47 -4.60 3.95
C GLY A 112 -0.98 -5.97 3.56
N ILE A 113 -2.18 -6.35 4.00
CA ILE A 113 -2.73 -7.67 3.71
C ILE A 113 -3.34 -7.76 2.30
N ASN A 114 -3.93 -8.91 1.96
CA ASN A 114 -4.68 -9.09 0.72
C ASN A 114 -6.03 -8.36 0.76
N GLY A 115 -6.50 -7.92 -0.40
CA GLY A 115 -7.84 -7.34 -0.53
C GLY A 115 -8.01 -5.90 -0.04
N THR A 116 -6.96 -5.28 0.53
CA THR A 116 -6.96 -3.87 0.99
C THR A 116 -6.67 -2.86 -0.12
N GLY A 117 -6.64 -3.29 -1.40
CA GLY A 117 -6.42 -2.38 -2.53
C GLY A 117 -4.97 -1.95 -2.79
N LYS A 118 -3.97 -2.60 -2.19
CA LYS A 118 -2.54 -2.26 -2.33
C LYS A 118 -2.05 -2.11 -3.78
N THR A 119 -2.23 -3.12 -4.63
CA THR A 119 -1.84 -3.06 -6.05
C THR A 119 -2.51 -1.91 -6.80
N THR A 120 -3.80 -1.66 -6.53
CA THR A 120 -4.52 -0.51 -7.10
C THR A 120 -3.98 0.81 -6.57
N THR A 121 -3.65 0.90 -5.28
CA THR A 121 -3.03 2.09 -4.66
C THR A 121 -1.66 2.38 -5.25
N VAL A 122 -0.83 1.36 -5.52
CA VAL A 122 0.45 1.53 -6.24
C VAL A 122 0.23 2.17 -7.61
N ALA A 123 -0.78 1.70 -8.37
CA ALA A 123 -1.12 2.29 -9.65
C ALA A 123 -1.66 3.73 -9.54
N LYS A 124 -2.49 4.04 -8.53
CA LYS A 124 -2.97 5.40 -8.24
C LYS A 124 -1.82 6.35 -7.90
N ILE A 125 -0.90 5.93 -7.05
CA ILE A 125 0.31 6.72 -6.73
C ILE A 125 1.17 6.89 -7.98
N ALA A 126 1.37 5.86 -8.79
CA ALA A 126 2.12 5.97 -10.04
C ALA A 126 1.49 7.02 -11.00
N ASN A 127 0.17 7.03 -11.14
CA ASN A 127 -0.58 8.03 -11.90
C ASN A 127 -0.42 9.45 -11.30
N LEU A 128 -0.54 9.60 -9.98
CA LEU A 128 -0.33 10.87 -9.27
C LEU A 128 1.07 11.43 -9.52
N LEU A 129 2.11 10.58 -9.41
CA LEU A 129 3.50 10.97 -9.67
C LEU A 129 3.72 11.38 -11.13
N GLN A 130 3.17 10.62 -12.09
CA GLN A 130 3.27 10.94 -13.51
C GLN A 130 2.60 12.29 -13.86
N LYS A 131 1.43 12.58 -13.27
CA LYS A 131 0.76 13.88 -13.41
C LYS A 131 1.61 15.03 -12.89
N ASN A 132 2.41 14.77 -11.84
CA ASN A 132 3.37 15.70 -11.25
C ASN A 132 4.75 15.71 -11.93
N LYS A 133 4.87 15.08 -13.12
CA LYS A 133 6.10 15.01 -13.93
C LYS A 133 7.28 14.30 -13.24
N ILE A 134 6.97 13.40 -12.31
CA ILE A 134 7.94 12.51 -11.67
C ILE A 134 7.98 11.21 -12.48
N SER A 135 9.17 10.80 -12.89
CA SER A 135 9.38 9.53 -13.60
C SER A 135 9.34 8.34 -12.62
N VAL A 136 8.69 7.26 -13.03
CA VAL A 136 8.39 6.13 -12.14
C VAL A 136 8.71 4.80 -12.81
N VAL A 137 9.33 3.89 -12.05
CA VAL A 137 9.40 2.45 -12.35
C VAL A 137 8.74 1.67 -11.22
N VAL A 138 8.08 0.57 -11.54
CA VAL A 138 7.34 -0.23 -10.57
C VAL A 138 7.91 -1.64 -10.48
N ALA A 139 8.08 -2.16 -9.26
CA ALA A 139 8.55 -3.50 -8.96
C ALA A 139 7.39 -4.39 -8.49
N ALA A 140 7.17 -5.51 -9.18
CA ALA A 140 6.19 -6.53 -8.79
C ALA A 140 6.80 -7.51 -7.77
N ALA A 141 6.88 -7.08 -6.51
CA ALA A 141 7.48 -7.88 -5.44
C ALA A 141 6.50 -8.89 -4.79
N ASP A 142 5.22 -8.93 -5.18
CA ASP A 142 4.33 -10.08 -4.93
C ASP A 142 4.65 -11.24 -5.90
N THR A 143 5.76 -11.93 -5.65
CA THR A 143 6.29 -12.97 -6.56
C THR A 143 5.54 -14.30 -6.49
N PHE A 144 4.67 -14.49 -5.50
CA PHE A 144 3.93 -15.73 -5.24
C PHE A 144 2.50 -15.72 -5.76
N ARG A 145 1.98 -14.58 -6.22
CA ARG A 145 0.62 -14.50 -6.76
C ARG A 145 0.68 -14.08 -8.21
N ALA A 146 0.66 -15.06 -9.10
CA ALA A 146 0.72 -14.83 -10.55
C ALA A 146 -0.35 -13.83 -11.03
N GLY A 147 -1.57 -13.95 -10.51
CA GLY A 147 -2.66 -13.01 -10.79
C GLY A 147 -2.41 -11.58 -10.29
N ALA A 148 -1.69 -11.40 -9.17
CA ALA A 148 -1.33 -10.07 -8.68
C ALA A 148 -0.28 -9.40 -9.58
N ILE A 149 0.71 -10.17 -10.04
CA ILE A 149 1.70 -9.69 -11.02
C ILE A 149 1.02 -9.26 -12.31
N GLU A 150 0.09 -10.08 -12.84
CA GLU A 150 -0.64 -9.74 -14.07
C GLU A 150 -1.56 -8.53 -13.88
N GLN A 151 -2.27 -8.44 -12.75
CA GLN A 151 -3.08 -7.27 -12.42
C GLN A 151 -2.23 -5.98 -12.37
N LEU A 152 -1.08 -6.03 -11.70
CA LEU A 152 -0.17 -4.90 -11.66
C LEU A 152 0.34 -4.56 -13.06
N ARG A 153 0.72 -5.57 -13.85
CA ARG A 153 1.16 -5.41 -15.25
C ARG A 153 0.11 -4.72 -16.11
N GLU A 154 -1.16 -5.08 -15.99
CA GLU A 154 -2.23 -4.38 -16.70
C GLU A 154 -2.31 -2.90 -16.33
N HIS A 155 -2.25 -2.57 -15.03
CA HIS A 155 -2.27 -1.19 -14.58
C HIS A 155 -1.08 -0.39 -15.12
N ILE A 156 0.12 -0.95 -14.98
CA ILE A 156 1.37 -0.29 -15.40
C ILE A 156 1.44 -0.12 -16.91
N ASN A 157 0.94 -1.09 -17.69
CA ASN A 157 0.79 -0.97 -19.14
C ASN A 157 -0.20 0.14 -19.52
N LYS A 158 -1.37 0.21 -18.85
CA LYS A 158 -2.36 1.29 -19.07
C LYS A 158 -1.78 2.68 -18.79
N LEU A 159 -0.85 2.79 -17.84
CA LEU A 159 -0.15 4.04 -17.50
C LEU A 159 1.10 4.30 -18.37
N ASN A 160 1.44 3.38 -19.29
CA ASN A 160 2.66 3.41 -20.10
C ASN A 160 3.95 3.54 -19.27
N LEU A 161 4.01 2.85 -18.13
CA LEU A 161 5.15 2.86 -17.22
C LEU A 161 5.96 1.56 -17.33
N LYS A 162 7.20 1.58 -16.82
CA LYS A 162 8.04 0.37 -16.79
C LYS A 162 7.68 -0.49 -15.58
N LEU A 163 7.39 -1.76 -15.84
CA LEU A 163 7.32 -2.82 -14.82
C LEU A 163 8.62 -3.62 -14.78
N ILE A 164 9.11 -3.89 -13.57
CA ILE A 164 10.15 -4.86 -13.26
C ILE A 164 9.49 -6.02 -12.53
N ALA A 165 9.57 -7.20 -13.12
CA ALA A 165 9.04 -8.44 -12.60
C ALA A 165 9.98 -9.58 -12.98
N GLN A 166 10.14 -10.55 -12.09
CA GLN A 166 10.87 -11.79 -12.36
C GLN A 166 9.88 -12.97 -12.50
N ASN A 167 10.42 -14.18 -12.65
CA ASN A 167 9.63 -15.40 -12.73
C ASN A 167 8.82 -15.63 -11.44
N TYR A 168 7.74 -16.40 -11.55
CA TYR A 168 6.96 -16.80 -10.40
C TYR A 168 7.82 -17.53 -9.35
N GLY A 169 7.62 -17.22 -8.07
CA GLY A 169 8.40 -17.79 -6.95
C GLY A 169 9.79 -17.20 -6.77
N SER A 170 10.17 -16.17 -7.54
CA SER A 170 11.44 -15.47 -7.35
C SER A 170 11.50 -14.73 -6.01
N ASP A 171 12.69 -14.35 -5.59
CA ASP A 171 12.89 -13.58 -4.36
C ASP A 171 12.35 -12.14 -4.50
N PRO A 172 11.36 -11.69 -3.69
CA PRO A 172 10.83 -10.33 -3.74
C PRO A 172 11.89 -9.24 -3.62
N ALA A 173 12.92 -9.47 -2.80
CA ALA A 173 14.00 -8.52 -2.60
C ALA A 173 14.89 -8.37 -3.84
N ALA A 174 15.06 -9.43 -4.63
CA ALA A 174 15.78 -9.37 -5.91
C ALA A 174 15.01 -8.52 -6.94
N VAL A 175 13.68 -8.66 -7.01
CA VAL A 175 12.84 -7.84 -7.90
C VAL A 175 12.95 -6.35 -7.54
N ALA A 176 12.88 -6.02 -6.24
CA ALA A 176 13.04 -4.65 -5.77
C ALA A 176 14.44 -4.09 -6.09
N HIS A 177 15.49 -4.90 -5.92
CA HIS A 177 16.86 -4.50 -6.23
C HIS A 177 17.07 -4.27 -7.74
N ASP A 178 16.51 -5.12 -8.59
CA ASP A 178 16.57 -4.92 -10.04
C ASP A 178 15.87 -3.63 -10.47
N ALA A 179 14.75 -3.29 -9.82
CA ALA A 179 14.06 -2.02 -10.08
C ALA A 179 14.88 -0.81 -9.65
N LEU A 180 15.60 -0.91 -8.52
CA LEU A 180 16.55 0.11 -8.09
C LEU A 180 17.69 0.29 -9.12
N LEU A 181 18.29 -0.80 -9.60
CA LEU A 181 19.35 -0.74 -10.63
C LEU A 181 18.83 -0.15 -11.95
N TYR A 182 17.61 -0.52 -12.34
CA TYR A 182 16.96 0.05 -13.52
C TYR A 182 16.77 1.57 -13.35
N ALA A 183 16.25 2.01 -12.21
CA ALA A 183 16.04 3.44 -11.93
C ALA A 183 17.35 4.23 -11.98
N LYS A 184 18.43 3.72 -11.37
CA LYS A 184 19.75 4.37 -11.40
C LYS A 184 20.34 4.48 -12.81
N SER A 185 20.21 3.42 -13.62
CA SER A 185 20.72 3.40 -14.99
C SER A 185 19.93 4.28 -15.96
N HIS A 186 18.62 4.44 -15.71
CA HIS A 186 17.72 5.20 -16.57
C HIS A 186 17.38 6.60 -16.01
N LYS A 187 17.97 6.97 -14.85
CA LYS A 187 17.73 8.25 -14.15
C LYS A 187 16.25 8.47 -13.87
N VAL A 188 15.58 7.44 -13.37
CA VAL A 188 14.18 7.49 -12.95
C VAL A 188 14.12 8.03 -11.52
N ASP A 189 13.20 8.95 -11.25
CA ASP A 189 13.12 9.67 -9.97
C ASP A 189 12.62 8.77 -8.83
N CYS A 190 11.70 7.85 -9.11
CA CYS A 190 11.04 7.06 -8.08
C CYS A 190 10.84 5.57 -8.46
N VAL A 191 11.02 4.70 -7.48
CA VAL A 191 10.71 3.27 -7.54
C VAL A 191 9.53 2.97 -6.61
N LEU A 192 8.46 2.40 -7.13
CA LEU A 192 7.34 1.90 -6.33
C LEU A 192 7.43 0.37 -6.22
N ILE A 193 7.37 -0.16 -5.00
CA ILE A 193 7.52 -1.60 -4.74
C ILE A 193 6.18 -2.13 -4.19
N ASP A 194 5.48 -2.94 -5.00
CA ASP A 194 4.25 -3.63 -4.56
C ASP A 194 4.62 -4.96 -3.90
N SER A 195 4.57 -5.03 -2.58
CA SER A 195 4.87 -6.26 -1.84
C SER A 195 3.72 -7.25 -1.87
N ALA A 196 4.01 -8.51 -1.54
CA ALA A 196 2.95 -9.48 -1.27
C ALA A 196 1.97 -8.99 -0.20
N GLY A 197 0.69 -9.33 -0.39
CA GLY A 197 -0.29 -9.30 0.69
C GLY A 197 -0.47 -10.72 1.24
N ARG A 198 -0.40 -10.88 2.56
CA ARG A 198 -0.85 -12.08 3.29
C ARG A 198 -1.38 -11.63 4.65
N MET A 199 -2.04 -12.51 5.39
CA MET A 199 -2.48 -12.20 6.75
C MET A 199 -1.29 -11.77 7.62
N GLN A 200 -1.53 -10.82 8.52
CA GLN A 200 -0.56 -10.25 9.44
C GLN A 200 0.08 -11.29 10.38
N THR A 201 -0.55 -12.43 10.59
CA THR A 201 -0.03 -13.56 11.37
C THR A 201 1.01 -14.41 10.62
N ASN A 202 1.21 -14.18 9.32
CA ASN A 202 2.16 -14.94 8.51
C ASN A 202 3.59 -14.40 8.72
N LYS A 203 4.38 -15.09 9.55
CA LYS A 203 5.79 -14.74 9.83
C LYS A 203 6.64 -14.65 8.56
N ASN A 204 6.40 -15.53 7.58
CA ASN A 204 7.15 -15.55 6.31
C ASN A 204 6.94 -14.25 5.52
N LEU A 205 5.73 -13.67 5.54
CA LEU A 205 5.49 -12.38 4.88
C LEU A 205 6.33 -11.26 5.54
N MET A 206 6.32 -11.19 6.87
CA MET A 206 7.04 -10.15 7.60
C MET A 206 8.55 -10.26 7.38
N GLU A 207 9.08 -11.49 7.33
CA GLU A 207 10.49 -11.75 6.99
C GLU A 207 10.82 -11.32 5.55
N GLN A 208 9.93 -11.57 4.59
CA GLN A 208 10.10 -11.10 3.21
C GLN A 208 10.13 -9.57 3.12
N ILE A 209 9.22 -8.87 3.80
CA ILE A 209 9.19 -7.41 3.83
C ILE A 209 10.43 -6.85 4.52
N ALA A 210 10.86 -7.47 5.63
CA ALA A 210 12.10 -7.10 6.31
C ALA A 210 13.33 -7.32 5.41
N LYS A 211 13.34 -8.39 4.60
CA LYS A 211 14.39 -8.66 3.63
C LYS A 211 14.42 -7.59 2.53
N ILE A 212 13.28 -7.21 1.95
CA ILE A 212 13.21 -6.10 0.99
C ILE A 212 13.79 -4.83 1.63
N SER A 213 13.36 -4.51 2.85
CA SER A 213 13.82 -3.32 3.58
C SER A 213 15.34 -3.30 3.79
N LYS A 214 15.95 -4.46 4.08
CA LYS A 214 17.40 -4.59 4.23
C LYS A 214 18.15 -4.48 2.90
N VAL A 215 17.61 -5.03 1.82
CA VAL A 215 18.31 -5.11 0.52
C VAL A 215 18.27 -3.78 -0.23
N VAL A 216 17.14 -3.07 -0.21
CA VAL A 216 16.99 -1.82 -0.97
C VAL A 216 16.87 -0.56 -0.12
N SER A 217 16.71 -0.69 1.21
CA SER A 217 16.57 0.44 2.15
C SER A 217 15.57 1.51 1.67
N PRO A 218 14.26 1.19 1.59
CA PRO A 218 13.24 2.13 1.12
C PRO A 218 13.24 3.44 1.91
N ASP A 219 13.09 4.57 1.22
CA ASP A 219 12.97 5.90 1.83
C ASP A 219 11.62 6.10 2.52
N LEU A 220 10.58 5.41 2.03
CA LEU A 220 9.24 5.48 2.58
C LEU A 220 8.56 4.12 2.55
N LYS A 221 8.04 3.69 3.71
CA LYS A 221 7.21 2.49 3.83
C LYS A 221 5.77 2.92 4.10
N ILE A 222 4.84 2.46 3.28
CA ILE A 222 3.42 2.82 3.36
C ILE A 222 2.60 1.59 3.66
N PHE A 223 1.84 1.62 4.76
CA PHE A 223 0.81 0.64 5.03
C PHE A 223 -0.47 0.96 4.25
N VAL A 224 -1.02 -0.01 3.52
CA VAL A 224 -2.29 0.13 2.80
C VAL A 224 -3.37 -0.70 3.49
N GLY A 225 -4.31 0.01 4.12
CA GLY A 225 -5.43 -0.57 4.87
C GLY A 225 -6.78 -0.37 4.20
N ASP A 226 -7.75 -1.21 4.55
CA ASP A 226 -9.16 -1.06 4.17
C ASP A 226 -9.91 -0.35 5.29
N SER A 227 -10.48 0.83 5.05
CA SER A 227 -11.23 1.55 6.09
C SER A 227 -12.51 0.81 6.51
N LEU A 228 -13.11 -0.01 5.63
CA LEU A 228 -14.31 -0.78 5.95
C LEU A 228 -14.05 -1.95 6.89
N ALA A 229 -12.80 -2.38 7.02
CA ALA A 229 -12.41 -3.45 7.93
C ALA A 229 -12.37 -3.00 9.40
N GLY A 230 -12.51 -1.70 9.69
CA GLY A 230 -12.63 -1.19 11.05
C GLY A 230 -11.47 -1.61 11.95
N ASN A 231 -11.78 -2.23 13.09
CA ASN A 231 -10.78 -2.71 14.06
C ASN A 231 -9.80 -3.76 13.52
N ASP A 232 -10.17 -4.51 12.47
CA ASP A 232 -9.24 -5.44 11.82
C ASP A 232 -8.11 -4.68 11.12
N ALA A 233 -8.42 -3.55 10.47
CA ALA A 233 -7.40 -2.69 9.86
C ALA A 233 -6.46 -2.09 10.92
N VAL A 234 -6.99 -1.74 12.10
CA VAL A 234 -6.18 -1.24 13.22
C VAL A 234 -5.24 -2.33 13.74
N SER A 235 -5.75 -3.55 13.91
CA SER A 235 -4.95 -4.70 14.37
C SER A 235 -3.85 -5.05 13.37
N GLN A 236 -4.16 -5.01 12.07
CA GLN A 236 -3.18 -5.18 11.00
C GLN A 236 -2.13 -4.08 11.02
N ALA A 237 -2.54 -2.81 11.08
CA ALA A 237 -1.62 -1.69 11.13
C ALA A 237 -0.66 -1.81 12.32
N ARG A 238 -1.14 -2.21 13.50
CA ARG A 238 -0.31 -2.46 14.68
C ARG A 238 0.76 -3.52 14.42
N GLU A 239 0.37 -4.66 13.87
CA GLU A 239 1.29 -5.77 13.63
C GLU A 239 2.32 -5.44 12.54
N PHE A 240 1.88 -4.84 11.43
CA PHE A 240 2.79 -4.34 10.39
C PHE A 240 3.73 -3.28 10.95
N HIS A 241 3.25 -2.37 11.79
CA HIS A 241 4.09 -1.31 12.37
C HIS A 241 5.18 -1.90 13.27
N LYS A 242 4.83 -2.88 14.11
CA LYS A 242 5.77 -3.61 14.97
C LYS A 242 6.90 -4.29 14.18
N HIS A 243 6.60 -4.86 13.02
CA HIS A 243 7.57 -5.62 12.23
C HIS A 243 8.33 -4.79 11.17
N THR A 244 7.67 -3.82 10.57
CA THR A 244 8.17 -3.09 9.39
C THR A 244 8.51 -1.63 9.70
N THR A 245 8.03 -1.11 10.83
CA THR A 245 8.14 0.32 11.22
C THR A 245 7.79 1.25 10.07
N PHE A 246 6.62 1.03 9.44
CA PHE A 246 6.20 1.87 8.33
C PHE A 246 6.02 3.34 8.75
N ASP A 247 6.07 4.23 7.77
CA ASP A 247 6.22 5.69 7.97
C ASP A 247 4.90 6.45 7.78
N GLY A 248 3.93 5.85 7.09
CA GLY A 248 2.58 6.39 6.96
C GLY A 248 1.59 5.36 6.43
N ALA A 249 0.31 5.72 6.43
CA ALA A 249 -0.78 4.86 5.99
C ALA A 249 -1.56 5.47 4.81
N ILE A 250 -2.10 4.61 3.95
CA ILE A 250 -3.14 4.97 2.97
C ILE A 250 -4.35 4.09 3.27
N LEU A 251 -5.52 4.72 3.42
CA LEU A 251 -6.77 4.01 3.66
C LEU A 251 -7.56 3.94 2.38
N THR A 252 -8.02 2.76 2.01
CA THR A 252 -8.83 2.54 0.81
C THR A 252 -10.29 2.35 1.18
N LYS A 253 -11.18 2.53 0.20
CA LYS A 253 -12.64 2.39 0.36
C LYS A 253 -13.24 3.37 1.38
N SER A 254 -12.60 4.52 1.55
CA SER A 254 -13.02 5.54 2.50
C SER A 254 -14.30 6.24 2.07
N ASP A 255 -14.61 6.23 0.77
CA ASP A 255 -15.89 6.67 0.21
C ASP A 255 -17.10 5.93 0.81
N ALA A 256 -16.93 4.65 1.13
CA ALA A 256 -17.97 3.81 1.70
C ALA A 256 -17.93 3.76 3.25
N ASP A 257 -16.92 4.37 3.89
CA ASP A 257 -16.76 4.34 5.35
C ASP A 257 -17.66 5.40 6.03
N THR A 258 -18.71 4.90 6.67
CA THR A 258 -19.64 5.71 7.48
C THR A 258 -19.24 5.78 8.96
N ARG A 259 -18.26 4.97 9.40
CA ARG A 259 -17.84 4.82 10.79
C ARG A 259 -16.68 5.76 11.13
N GLY A 260 -15.59 5.70 10.38
CA GLY A 260 -14.45 6.62 10.50
C GLY A 260 -13.47 6.40 11.64
N GLY A 261 -13.73 5.47 12.55
CA GLY A 261 -12.83 5.17 13.66
C GLY A 261 -11.51 4.55 13.22
N ALA A 262 -11.45 3.89 12.05
CA ALA A 262 -10.24 3.24 11.57
C ALA A 262 -9.08 4.23 11.35
N ALA A 263 -9.34 5.40 10.75
CA ALA A 263 -8.32 6.41 10.50
C ALA A 263 -7.72 6.96 11.79
N LEU A 264 -8.59 7.39 12.71
CA LEU A 264 -8.20 7.87 14.03
C LEU A 264 -7.39 6.81 14.79
N SER A 265 -7.87 5.56 14.77
CA SER A 265 -7.27 4.46 15.53
C SER A 265 -5.91 4.06 14.99
N ILE A 266 -5.74 4.02 13.66
CA ILE A 266 -4.44 3.74 13.05
C ILE A 266 -3.41 4.81 13.43
N VAL A 267 -3.79 6.09 13.36
CA VAL A 267 -2.91 7.20 13.77
C VAL A 267 -2.54 7.07 15.24
N ALA A 268 -3.52 6.85 16.11
CA ALA A 268 -3.29 6.78 17.55
C ALA A 268 -2.39 5.60 17.97
N VAL A 269 -2.60 4.42 17.36
CA VAL A 269 -1.86 3.19 17.69
C VAL A 269 -0.46 3.16 17.09
N THR A 270 -0.29 3.68 15.87
CA THR A 270 0.99 3.59 15.15
C THR A 270 1.83 4.86 15.28
N LYS A 271 1.22 5.99 15.68
CA LYS A 271 1.84 7.32 15.68
C LYS A 271 2.39 7.69 14.30
N LYS A 272 1.73 7.21 13.24
CA LYS A 272 2.07 7.49 11.85
C LYS A 272 0.89 8.14 11.14
N PRO A 273 1.14 9.10 10.23
CA PRO A 273 0.08 9.85 9.59
C PRO A 273 -0.64 9.01 8.55
N VAL A 274 -1.93 9.27 8.37
CA VAL A 274 -2.64 8.89 7.15
C VAL A 274 -2.27 9.91 6.09
N ILE A 275 -1.70 9.46 4.97
CA ILE A 275 -1.19 10.31 3.90
C ILE A 275 -2.29 10.56 2.86
N TYR A 276 -2.92 9.49 2.39
CA TYR A 276 -3.98 9.54 1.39
C TYR A 276 -5.18 8.67 1.79
N VAL A 277 -6.34 9.02 1.25
CA VAL A 277 -7.55 8.21 1.29
C VAL A 277 -8.00 7.87 -0.14
N GLY A 278 -8.31 6.61 -0.38
CA GLY A 278 -8.87 6.13 -1.63
C GLY A 278 -10.39 6.32 -1.62
N THR A 279 -10.89 7.13 -2.54
CA THR A 279 -12.30 7.56 -2.61
C THR A 279 -13.08 6.93 -3.76
N GLY A 280 -12.56 5.83 -4.34
CA GLY A 280 -13.17 5.17 -5.48
C GLY A 280 -12.22 4.18 -6.18
N GLN A 281 -12.54 3.81 -7.42
CA GLN A 281 -11.83 2.78 -8.21
C GLN A 281 -10.91 3.36 -9.29
N GLY A 282 -11.20 4.56 -9.78
CA GLY A 282 -10.40 5.25 -10.80
C GLY A 282 -9.02 5.66 -10.31
N TYR A 283 -8.09 5.92 -11.25
CA TYR A 283 -6.73 6.31 -10.91
C TYR A 283 -6.61 7.66 -10.21
N ASP A 284 -7.65 8.49 -10.35
CA ASP A 284 -7.75 9.83 -9.75
C ASP A 284 -8.52 9.83 -8.43
N ASP A 285 -9.10 8.68 -8.05
CA ASP A 285 -9.87 8.52 -6.82
C ASP A 285 -8.91 8.26 -5.64
N LEU A 286 -7.96 9.17 -5.45
CA LEU A 286 -6.99 9.20 -4.37
C LEU A 286 -6.82 10.65 -3.91
N GLU A 287 -7.23 10.93 -2.69
CA GLU A 287 -7.23 12.28 -2.12
C GLU A 287 -6.23 12.37 -0.97
N LEU A 288 -5.57 13.52 -0.86
CA LEU A 288 -4.69 13.79 0.28
C LEU A 288 -5.55 13.84 1.55
N PHE A 289 -5.13 13.13 2.59
CA PHE A 289 -5.83 13.18 3.86
C PHE A 289 -5.61 14.54 4.53
N SER A 290 -6.70 15.23 4.87
CA SER A 290 -6.65 16.47 5.66
C SER A 290 -7.27 16.23 7.02
N LYS A 291 -6.49 16.49 8.07
CA LYS A 291 -7.00 16.45 9.45
C LYS A 291 -8.09 17.49 9.67
N GLU A 292 -8.02 18.65 9.00
CA GLU A 292 -9.00 19.73 9.10
C GLU A 292 -10.35 19.26 8.54
N ILE A 293 -10.36 18.70 7.34
CA ILE A 293 -11.57 18.13 6.73
C ILE A 293 -12.13 16.99 7.59
N PHE A 294 -11.26 16.13 8.13
CA PHE A 294 -11.67 15.06 9.04
C PHE A 294 -12.36 15.62 10.29
N LEU A 295 -11.73 16.57 10.98
CA LEU A 295 -12.27 17.19 12.19
C LEU A 295 -13.57 17.96 11.90
N GLU A 296 -13.63 18.71 10.81
CA GLU A 296 -14.85 19.42 10.39
C GLU A 296 -16.00 18.45 10.07
N THR A 297 -15.69 17.30 9.48
CA THR A 297 -16.70 16.28 9.17
C THR A 297 -17.23 15.61 10.44
N VAL A 298 -16.35 15.38 11.42
CA VAL A 298 -16.70 14.72 12.69
C VAL A 298 -17.40 15.67 13.66
N PHE A 299 -16.92 16.91 13.82
CA PHE A 299 -17.41 17.85 14.85
C PHE A 299 -18.27 18.99 14.29
N GLY A 300 -18.36 19.13 12.96
CA GLY A 300 -18.91 20.32 12.31
C GLY A 300 -17.85 21.40 12.11
N LYS A 301 -18.18 22.43 11.32
CA LYS A 301 -17.30 23.59 11.17
C LYS A 301 -17.18 24.30 12.52
N PRO A 302 -15.97 24.64 12.98
CA PRO A 302 -15.84 25.55 14.11
C PRO A 302 -16.58 26.84 13.75
N GLU A 303 -17.49 27.31 14.62
CA GLU A 303 -18.01 28.67 14.46
C GLU A 303 -16.80 29.61 14.47
N PRO A 304 -16.70 30.55 13.51
CA PRO A 304 -15.60 31.49 13.50
C PRO A 304 -15.60 32.19 14.85
N GLU A 305 -14.48 32.10 15.59
CA GLU A 305 -14.35 32.87 16.81
C GLU A 305 -14.70 34.32 16.49
N PRO A 306 -15.50 35.01 17.33
CA PRO A 306 -15.83 36.39 17.09
C PRO A 306 -14.52 37.16 17.01
N VAL A 307 -14.13 37.51 15.78
CA VAL A 307 -13.02 38.41 15.53
C VAL A 307 -13.37 39.64 16.36
N PRO A 308 -12.55 40.05 17.33
CA PRO A 308 -12.81 41.29 18.05
C PRO A 308 -13.00 42.35 16.97
N GLU A 309 -14.17 42.99 16.93
CA GLU A 309 -14.41 44.11 16.03
C GLU A 309 -13.19 45.03 16.14
N PRO A 310 -12.60 45.46 15.00
CA PRO A 310 -11.47 46.35 15.05
C PRO A 310 -11.88 47.53 15.92
N THR A 311 -11.25 47.63 17.09
CA THR A 311 -11.49 48.71 18.02
C THR A 311 -11.19 49.96 17.23
N ALA A 312 -12.22 50.80 17.03
CA ALA A 312 -12.10 52.02 16.26
C ALA A 312 -10.81 52.71 16.65
N GLU A 313 -9.95 52.97 15.65
CA GLU A 313 -8.72 53.73 15.86
C GLU A 313 -9.09 55.00 16.64
N PRO A 314 -8.34 55.33 17.72
CA PRO A 314 -8.58 56.58 18.42
C PRO A 314 -8.44 57.72 17.41
N GLU A 315 -9.46 58.57 17.31
CA GLU A 315 -9.44 59.75 16.45
C GLU A 315 -8.11 60.51 16.64
N PRO A 316 -7.46 60.98 15.55
CA PRO A 316 -6.20 61.66 15.65
C PRO A 316 -6.37 62.93 16.49
N VAL A 317 -5.65 62.97 17.61
CA VAL A 317 -5.49 64.18 18.44
C VAL A 317 -4.84 65.26 17.55
N PRO A 318 -5.40 66.47 17.47
CA PRO A 318 -4.82 67.52 16.65
C PRO A 318 -3.42 67.91 17.16
N GLU A 319 -2.43 67.89 16.27
CA GLU A 319 -1.07 68.34 16.54
C GLU A 319 -1.03 69.84 16.93
N PRO A 320 -0.11 70.25 17.82
CA PRO A 320 0.02 71.65 18.21
C PRO A 320 0.62 72.47 17.06
N THR A 321 -0.07 73.56 16.74
CA THR A 321 0.27 74.54 15.72
C THR A 321 1.64 75.17 16.00
N ALA A 322 2.60 74.98 15.09
CA ALA A 322 3.84 75.74 15.08
C ALA A 322 3.60 77.12 14.45
N GLU A 323 3.91 78.18 15.21
CA GLU A 323 4.01 79.55 14.72
C GLU A 323 5.09 79.64 13.63
N LEU A 324 4.73 80.23 12.48
CA LEU A 324 5.69 80.70 11.48
C LEU A 324 5.53 82.22 11.31
N GLU A 325 6.68 82.89 11.41
CA GLU A 325 6.91 84.34 11.33
C GLU A 325 6.53 84.97 9.97
N PRO A 326 6.39 86.32 9.89
CA PRO A 326 5.59 86.96 8.85
C PRO A 326 6.29 87.19 7.51
N VAL A 327 5.43 87.18 6.49
CA VAL A 327 5.62 87.41 5.05
C VAL A 327 6.08 88.85 4.72
N PRO A 328 6.82 89.07 3.62
CA PRO A 328 6.72 90.31 2.85
C PRO A 328 6.00 90.10 1.48
N GLU A 329 5.02 90.97 1.20
CA GLU A 329 4.25 91.11 -0.06
C GLU A 329 5.07 91.82 -1.18
N PRO A 330 4.48 92.18 -2.35
CA PRO A 330 4.15 91.33 -3.48
C PRO A 330 4.81 91.84 -4.79
N THR A 331 4.88 91.04 -5.85
CA THR A 331 5.11 91.59 -7.21
C THR A 331 4.36 90.78 -8.26
N ALA A 332 3.88 91.50 -9.28
CA ALA A 332 2.71 91.26 -10.11
C ALA A 332 2.78 90.14 -11.17
N GLU A 333 1.58 89.71 -11.56
CA GLU A 333 1.12 88.94 -12.73
C GLU A 333 1.81 89.26 -14.08
N PRO A 334 1.89 88.30 -15.05
CA PRO A 334 0.71 87.92 -15.86
C PRO A 334 0.59 86.46 -16.34
N GLU A 335 -0.65 86.05 -16.66
CA GLU A 335 -1.07 84.89 -17.50
C GLU A 335 -0.83 85.15 -19.02
N PRO A 336 -1.08 84.23 -20.00
CA PRO A 336 -1.32 82.76 -20.01
C PRO A 336 -0.60 81.96 -21.16
N VAL A 337 -0.93 80.64 -21.28
CA VAL A 337 -0.90 79.67 -22.44
C VAL A 337 0.44 79.03 -22.90
N PRO A 338 0.48 77.89 -23.67
CA PRO A 338 -0.15 76.54 -23.58
C PRO A 338 0.86 75.36 -23.43
N GLU A 339 0.35 74.14 -23.28
CA GLU A 339 1.03 72.82 -23.31
C GLU A 339 2.09 72.61 -24.43
N PRO A 340 3.11 71.76 -24.18
CA PRO A 340 3.74 70.97 -25.22
C PRO A 340 3.61 69.46 -24.97
N THR A 341 2.84 68.85 -25.86
CA THR A 341 3.12 67.65 -26.67
C THR A 341 4.21 66.65 -26.25
N ALA A 342 3.81 65.39 -26.37
CA ALA A 342 4.55 64.14 -26.15
C ALA A 342 5.94 64.04 -26.81
N VAL A 343 6.81 63.27 -26.14
CA VAL A 343 8.08 62.74 -26.65
C VAL A 343 7.97 61.21 -26.76
N PRO A 344 8.46 60.58 -27.84
CA PRO A 344 8.14 59.19 -28.20
C PRO A 344 9.07 58.14 -27.56
N GLU A 345 8.54 56.93 -27.36
CA GLU A 345 9.28 55.73 -26.96
C GLU A 345 10.10 55.13 -28.13
N PRO A 346 11.22 54.43 -27.83
CA PRO A 346 12.15 53.95 -28.85
C PRO A 346 11.76 52.61 -29.48
N VAL A 347 12.15 52.49 -30.75
CA VAL A 347 11.99 51.36 -31.69
C VAL A 347 12.98 50.21 -31.38
N PRO A 348 12.58 48.93 -31.54
CA PRO A 348 13.52 47.83 -31.82
C PRO A 348 13.51 47.40 -33.30
N GLU A 349 14.70 47.03 -33.80
CA GLU A 349 15.03 46.56 -35.16
C GLU A 349 14.45 45.16 -35.52
N PRO A 350 14.46 44.75 -36.82
CA PRO A 350 13.41 43.91 -37.39
C PRO A 350 13.72 42.40 -37.48
N THR A 351 12.65 41.60 -37.39
CA THR A 351 12.60 40.16 -37.66
C THR A 351 12.04 39.92 -39.07
N ALA A 352 12.57 38.90 -39.76
CA ALA A 352 12.21 38.52 -41.12
C ALA A 352 10.79 37.91 -41.27
N GLU A 353 10.23 38.10 -42.47
CA GLU A 353 8.87 37.77 -42.95
C GLU A 353 8.49 36.28 -42.90
N PRO A 354 7.17 35.97 -42.89
CA PRO A 354 6.63 35.25 -44.04
C PRO A 354 5.31 35.83 -44.60
N GLU A 355 5.14 35.68 -45.91
CA GLU A 355 3.98 36.08 -46.72
C GLU A 355 2.80 35.07 -46.68
N PRO A 356 1.59 35.45 -47.17
CA PRO A 356 0.32 35.14 -46.50
C PRO A 356 -0.56 34.13 -47.26
N VAL A 357 -1.54 33.54 -46.58
CA VAL A 357 -2.76 33.10 -47.27
C VAL A 357 -4.02 33.28 -46.43
N THR A 358 -5.03 33.79 -47.13
CA THR A 358 -6.32 34.35 -46.74
C THR A 358 -7.36 33.35 -46.22
N ALA A 359 -8.16 33.80 -45.26
CA ALA A 359 -9.38 33.17 -44.79
C ALA A 359 -10.61 33.43 -45.69
N LYS A 360 -11.61 32.53 -45.65
CA LYS A 360 -13.05 32.85 -45.56
C LYS A 360 -13.93 31.59 -45.36
N THR A 361 -14.59 31.54 -44.19
CA THR A 361 -15.99 31.16 -43.87
C THR A 361 -16.76 30.11 -44.69
N TYR A 362 -17.50 29.20 -44.01
CA TYR A 362 -18.98 29.03 -44.13
C TYR A 362 -19.57 28.06 -43.07
N ASP A 363 -20.88 28.24 -42.84
CA ASP A 363 -21.81 27.75 -41.82
C ASP A 363 -22.13 26.24 -41.77
N THR A 364 -22.74 25.86 -40.65
CA THR A 364 -23.36 24.58 -40.26
C THR A 364 -24.67 24.24 -40.99
N GLU A 365 -24.88 22.97 -41.39
CA GLU A 365 -26.11 22.19 -41.13
C GLU A 365 -25.99 20.68 -41.47
N THR A 366 -26.69 19.89 -40.66
CA THR A 366 -27.03 18.44 -40.56
C THR A 366 -26.83 17.39 -41.70
N LYS A 367 -26.18 16.25 -41.31
CA LYS A 367 -26.33 14.76 -41.57
C LYS A 367 -27.21 14.20 -42.74
N PRO A 368 -27.11 12.89 -43.15
CA PRO A 368 -26.08 11.85 -42.95
C PRO A 368 -25.74 10.94 -44.19
N SER A 369 -24.70 10.11 -44.03
CA SER A 369 -24.43 8.83 -44.72
C SER A 369 -23.66 8.80 -46.07
N GLU A 370 -22.98 7.66 -46.26
CA GLU A 370 -22.27 7.13 -47.42
C GLU A 370 -20.75 7.35 -47.57
N LYS A 371 -20.06 6.21 -47.38
CA LYS A 371 -18.90 5.69 -48.12
C LYS A 371 -17.59 6.49 -48.09
N ILE A 372 -16.63 5.88 -47.41
CA ILE A 372 -15.19 6.20 -47.45
C ILE A 372 -14.71 6.14 -48.91
N PRO A 373 -14.09 7.20 -49.45
CA PRO A 373 -13.48 7.17 -50.79
C PRO A 373 -12.24 6.28 -50.84
N GLU A 374 -12.12 5.50 -51.92
CA GLU A 374 -11.05 4.52 -52.25
C GLU A 374 -9.62 5.09 -52.40
N PHE A 375 -9.35 6.31 -51.97
CA PHE A 375 -8.03 6.94 -52.05
C PHE A 375 -7.13 6.65 -50.82
N PHE A 376 -7.68 6.09 -49.73
CA PHE A 376 -6.94 5.74 -48.52
C PHE A 376 -6.37 4.31 -48.49
N LEU A 377 -6.71 3.47 -49.49
CA LEU A 377 -6.28 2.06 -49.55
C LEU A 377 -4.98 1.81 -50.35
N GLU A 378 -4.43 2.82 -51.02
CA GLU A 378 -3.20 2.68 -51.81
C GLU A 378 -1.92 3.12 -51.07
N LYS A 379 -2.04 3.94 -50.01
CA LYS A 379 -0.87 4.37 -49.21
C LYS A 379 -0.49 3.39 -48.08
N GLU A 380 -1.35 2.42 -47.78
CA GLU A 380 -1.11 1.36 -46.79
C GLU A 380 -0.42 0.11 -47.38
N LYS A 381 -0.36 0.00 -48.72
CA LYS A 381 0.39 -1.06 -49.42
C LYS A 381 1.87 -0.72 -49.66
N GLU A 382 2.21 0.57 -49.76
CA GLU A 382 3.60 1.00 -50.00
C GLU A 382 4.47 0.94 -48.73
N LEU A 383 3.93 1.28 -47.56
CA LEU A 383 4.67 1.22 -46.29
C LEU A 383 4.84 -0.21 -45.71
N ARG A 384 4.18 -1.22 -46.28
CA ARG A 384 4.29 -2.63 -45.84
C ARG A 384 5.29 -3.45 -46.65
N SER A 385 6.05 -2.82 -47.57
CA SER A 385 7.02 -3.51 -48.45
C SER A 385 8.50 -3.34 -48.05
N GLN A 386 8.81 -2.65 -46.95
CA GLN A 386 10.19 -2.47 -46.47
C GLN A 386 10.36 -2.84 -44.99
N SER A 387 10.21 -4.12 -44.66
CA SER A 387 10.88 -4.77 -43.52
C SER A 387 10.34 -6.20 -43.33
N GLN A 388 11.03 -7.19 -43.91
CA GLN A 388 10.93 -8.60 -43.48
C GLN A 388 12.26 -8.97 -42.81
N PRO A 389 12.27 -9.64 -41.63
CA PRO A 389 13.41 -10.42 -41.20
C PRO A 389 13.32 -11.85 -41.75
N GLU A 390 14.46 -12.38 -42.21
CA GLU A 390 14.63 -13.75 -42.72
C GLU A 390 14.46 -14.83 -41.62
N PRO A 391 14.10 -16.09 -41.98
CA PRO A 391 13.89 -17.15 -41.01
C PRO A 391 15.21 -17.82 -40.61
N VAL A 392 15.51 -17.86 -39.31
CA VAL A 392 16.62 -18.67 -38.78
C VAL A 392 16.11 -20.07 -38.44
N THR A 393 16.54 -21.05 -39.23
CA THR A 393 16.38 -22.48 -38.97
C THR A 393 17.25 -22.94 -37.80
N ALA A 394 16.64 -23.61 -36.83
CA ALA A 394 17.32 -24.33 -35.77
C ALA A 394 18.13 -25.52 -36.35
N LYS A 395 19.41 -25.63 -35.97
CA LYS A 395 20.19 -26.85 -36.09
C LYS A 395 20.70 -27.23 -34.71
N THR A 396 20.30 -28.41 -34.28
CA THR A 396 20.86 -29.20 -33.18
C THR A 396 22.28 -29.64 -33.51
N TYR A 397 23.17 -29.59 -32.52
CA TYR A 397 24.37 -30.42 -32.45
C TYR A 397 24.67 -30.73 -30.98
N ASP A 398 24.63 -32.03 -30.65
CA ASP A 398 25.40 -32.64 -29.58
C ASP A 398 26.90 -32.57 -29.93
N ALA A 399 27.75 -32.30 -28.94
CA ALA A 399 29.11 -32.84 -28.88
C ALA A 399 29.74 -32.61 -27.50
N GLU A 400 30.10 -33.73 -26.88
CA GLU A 400 31.15 -33.86 -25.87
C GLU A 400 32.48 -33.26 -26.35
N THR A 401 33.31 -32.82 -25.39
CA THR A 401 34.78 -32.92 -25.28
C THR A 401 35.50 -31.62 -24.87
N LYS A 402 36.32 -31.74 -23.81
CA LYS A 402 37.36 -30.81 -23.32
C LYS A 402 38.36 -30.42 -24.43
N PRO A 403 39.05 -29.26 -24.31
CA PRO A 403 40.38 -29.26 -23.71
C PRO A 403 40.74 -28.02 -22.86
N SER A 404 41.85 -28.20 -22.15
CA SER A 404 42.55 -27.35 -21.19
C SER A 404 43.15 -26.04 -21.72
N GLU A 405 43.52 -25.20 -20.73
CA GLU A 405 44.71 -24.30 -20.71
C GLU A 405 44.70 -22.97 -21.47
N LYS A 406 44.54 -21.87 -20.72
CA LYS A 406 45.53 -20.80 -20.44
C LYS A 406 44.87 -19.43 -20.24
N ILE A 407 45.10 -18.86 -19.07
CA ILE A 407 44.79 -17.48 -18.71
C ILE A 407 46.00 -16.61 -19.10
N PRO A 408 45.85 -15.52 -19.87
CA PRO A 408 46.89 -14.52 -20.00
C PRO A 408 46.82 -13.51 -18.85
N GLU A 409 47.88 -13.45 -18.04
CA GLU A 409 48.19 -12.33 -17.15
C GLU A 409 48.52 -11.08 -17.98
N PHE A 410 47.66 -10.06 -17.94
CA PHE A 410 48.04 -8.70 -18.33
C PHE A 410 47.09 -7.69 -17.70
N PHE A 411 47.42 -7.18 -16.50
CA PHE A 411 47.19 -5.80 -16.04
C PHE A 411 47.69 -5.64 -14.59
N LEU A 412 49.00 -5.70 -14.38
CA LEU A 412 49.60 -5.37 -13.08
C LEU A 412 51.03 -4.86 -13.24
N GLU A 413 51.20 -3.67 -13.85
CA GLU A 413 52.44 -2.91 -13.69
C GLU A 413 52.30 -1.45 -14.13
N LYS A 414 52.02 -0.55 -13.18
CA LYS A 414 52.52 0.83 -13.19
C LYS A 414 52.28 1.52 -11.85
N LYS A 415 53.15 1.28 -10.87
CA LYS A 415 53.46 2.25 -9.82
C LYS A 415 54.74 1.88 -9.08
N LYS A 416 55.88 2.23 -9.65
CA LYS A 416 57.11 2.55 -8.91
C LYS A 416 57.99 3.43 -9.81
N GLU A 417 58.74 4.32 -9.15
CA GLU A 417 59.61 5.37 -9.70
C GLU A 417 58.92 6.69 -10.10
N LEU A 418 58.80 7.61 -9.14
CA LEU A 418 59.78 8.69 -9.02
C LEU A 418 59.74 9.25 -7.59
N HIS A 419 60.89 9.37 -6.95
CA HIS A 419 61.07 10.04 -5.67
C HIS A 419 62.16 11.10 -5.84
N THR A 420 61.84 12.37 -5.58
CA THR A 420 62.60 13.42 -4.86
C THR A 420 62.24 14.80 -5.40
N GLN A 421 61.57 15.62 -4.57
CA GLN A 421 62.15 16.84 -4.01
C GLN A 421 61.18 17.52 -3.02
N SER A 422 61.80 18.03 -1.97
CA SER A 422 61.37 18.69 -0.73
C SER A 422 60.63 20.02 -0.88
N VAL A 423 59.67 20.31 0.01
CA VAL A 423 59.41 21.64 0.65
C VAL A 423 58.55 21.46 1.94
N PRO A 424 58.40 22.46 2.86
CA PRO A 424 58.64 22.25 4.29
C PRO A 424 57.40 22.38 5.19
N GLU A 425 57.62 21.90 6.41
CA GLU A 425 56.96 22.11 7.70
C GLU A 425 56.11 23.38 7.88
N LEU A 426 54.87 23.21 8.35
CA LEU A 426 54.14 24.17 9.16
C LEU A 426 53.36 23.44 10.26
N THR A 427 53.71 23.84 11.47
CA THR A 427 53.23 23.45 12.81
C THR A 427 51.78 23.85 13.06
N ALA A 428 50.99 22.96 13.66
CA ALA A 428 49.93 23.29 14.61
C ALA A 428 49.53 22.03 15.42
N GLU A 429 49.74 22.06 16.74
CA GLU A 429 49.13 21.14 17.71
C GLU A 429 47.61 21.36 17.75
N PRO A 430 46.80 20.33 18.06
CA PRO A 430 46.24 20.29 19.41
C PRO A 430 46.03 18.89 20.05
N GLU A 431 46.19 18.90 21.38
CA GLU A 431 45.58 18.09 22.47
C GLU A 431 45.66 16.55 22.52
N PRO A 432 45.90 15.97 23.73
CA PRO A 432 46.12 14.53 23.91
C PRO A 432 44.79 13.76 24.02
N VAL A 433 44.60 12.78 23.13
CA VAL A 433 43.57 11.74 23.25
C VAL A 433 44.18 10.54 23.99
N PRO A 434 43.48 9.92 24.97
CA PRO A 434 44.02 8.82 25.78
C PRO A 434 44.35 7.57 24.96
N GLU A 435 45.39 6.85 25.41
CA GLU A 435 45.92 5.61 24.86
C GLU A 435 44.82 4.55 24.59
N PRO A 436 44.86 3.83 23.46
CA PRO A 436 44.01 2.67 23.27
C PRO A 436 44.52 1.52 24.14
N THR A 437 43.61 1.02 24.97
CA THR A 437 43.67 -0.26 25.68
C THR A 437 44.10 -1.38 24.73
N ALA A 438 44.95 -2.28 25.25
CA ALA A 438 45.50 -3.45 24.57
C ALA A 438 44.48 -4.21 23.69
N GLU A 439 44.94 -4.60 22.50
CA GLU A 439 44.28 -5.59 21.64
C GLU A 439 43.96 -6.86 22.44
N PRO A 440 42.75 -7.42 22.32
CA PRO A 440 42.50 -8.78 22.79
C PRO A 440 43.27 -9.77 21.90
N GLU A 441 43.98 -10.70 22.54
CA GLU A 441 44.65 -11.82 21.88
C GLU A 441 43.69 -12.60 20.95
N PRO A 442 44.17 -13.14 19.82
CA PRO A 442 43.33 -13.91 18.91
C PRO A 442 42.80 -15.17 19.60
N VAL A 443 41.48 -15.30 19.64
CA VAL A 443 40.78 -16.53 20.04
C VAL A 443 41.15 -17.64 19.04
N PRO A 444 41.53 -18.85 19.49
CA PRO A 444 41.89 -19.94 18.59
C PRO A 444 40.70 -20.35 17.71
N GLU A 445 40.97 -20.63 16.43
CA GLU A 445 40.00 -21.12 15.45
C GLU A 445 39.24 -22.36 15.97
N PRO A 446 37.94 -22.50 15.68
CA PRO A 446 37.22 -23.73 15.95
C PRO A 446 37.78 -24.86 15.08
N THR A 447 38.37 -25.85 15.75
CA THR A 447 38.78 -27.15 15.21
C THR A 447 37.64 -27.76 14.38
N ALA A 448 37.95 -28.21 13.16
CA ALA A 448 37.03 -28.89 12.26
C ALA A 448 36.31 -30.06 12.95
N GLU A 449 34.99 -30.13 12.80
CA GLU A 449 34.20 -31.32 13.13
C GLU A 449 34.64 -32.51 12.27
N PRO A 450 34.66 -33.74 12.82
CA PRO A 450 34.99 -34.94 12.06
C PRO A 450 33.89 -35.28 11.04
N GLU A 451 34.31 -35.62 9.83
CA GLU A 451 33.44 -36.12 8.76
C GLU A 451 32.67 -37.39 9.22
N PRO A 452 31.38 -37.55 8.85
CA PRO A 452 30.65 -38.77 9.14
C PRO A 452 31.17 -39.94 8.31
N VAL A 453 31.49 -41.03 9.01
CA VAL A 453 31.86 -42.35 8.45
C VAL A 453 30.68 -42.90 7.62
N PRO A 454 30.91 -43.48 6.42
CA PRO A 454 29.84 -44.10 5.65
C PRO A 454 29.34 -45.39 6.31
N GLU A 455 28.02 -45.51 6.49
CA GLU A 455 27.34 -46.73 6.91
C GLU A 455 27.39 -47.83 5.81
N PRO A 456 27.36 -49.12 6.20
CA PRO A 456 27.56 -50.24 5.29
C PRO A 456 26.38 -50.49 4.35
N THR A 457 26.74 -50.80 3.10
CA THR A 457 25.89 -51.20 1.98
C THR A 457 24.97 -52.37 2.33
N ALA A 458 23.65 -52.20 2.17
CA ALA A 458 22.69 -53.29 2.13
C ALA A 458 22.65 -53.92 0.72
N GLU A 459 22.54 -55.25 0.67
CA GLU A 459 22.49 -56.09 -0.52
C GLU A 459 21.30 -55.78 -1.44
N PRO A 460 21.40 -56.07 -2.76
CA PRO A 460 20.31 -55.85 -3.71
C PRO A 460 19.24 -56.96 -3.61
N GLU A 461 17.98 -56.56 -3.49
CA GLU A 461 16.82 -57.44 -3.68
C GLU A 461 16.59 -57.78 -5.18
N PRO A 462 16.01 -58.96 -5.49
CA PRO A 462 15.97 -59.50 -6.84
C PRO A 462 14.90 -58.86 -7.75
N THR A 463 15.32 -58.62 -8.99
CA THR A 463 14.53 -58.21 -10.16
C THR A 463 13.37 -59.17 -10.46
N ALA A 464 12.14 -58.62 -10.59
CA ALA A 464 11.01 -59.31 -11.19
C ALA A 464 11.00 -59.10 -12.72
N GLU A 465 10.71 -60.18 -13.45
CA GLU A 465 10.66 -60.28 -14.91
C GLU A 465 9.53 -59.46 -15.57
N PRO A 466 9.68 -59.08 -16.85
CA PRO A 466 8.69 -58.28 -17.58
C PRO A 466 7.52 -59.11 -18.14
N GLU A 467 6.29 -58.61 -17.99
CA GLU A 467 5.12 -59.12 -18.70
C GLU A 467 5.01 -58.55 -20.13
N PRO A 468 4.49 -59.33 -21.10
CA PRO A 468 4.60 -59.01 -22.52
C PRO A 468 3.50 -58.08 -23.07
N THR A 469 3.94 -57.28 -24.04
CA THR A 469 3.18 -56.40 -24.93
C THR A 469 2.14 -57.17 -25.78
N ALA A 470 0.93 -56.62 -25.93
CA ALA A 470 -0.02 -57.01 -26.96
C ALA A 470 -0.39 -55.81 -27.85
N GLU A 471 -0.22 -55.99 -29.15
CA GLU A 471 -0.60 -55.07 -30.24
C GLU A 471 -2.11 -55.14 -30.59
N PRO A 472 -2.65 -54.17 -31.36
CA PRO A 472 -4.08 -53.83 -31.43
C PRO A 472 -4.77 -54.30 -32.73
N GLU A 473 -6.11 -54.45 -32.74
CA GLU A 473 -7.02 -54.43 -33.93
C GLU A 473 -8.52 -54.29 -33.46
N PRO A 474 -9.55 -54.03 -34.31
CA PRO A 474 -10.00 -52.71 -34.77
C PRO A 474 -11.51 -52.41 -34.55
N VAL A 475 -11.94 -51.22 -34.95
CA VAL A 475 -13.30 -50.62 -34.84
C VAL A 475 -14.36 -51.29 -35.74
N PRO A 476 -15.65 -51.28 -35.34
CA PRO A 476 -16.73 -50.99 -36.31
C PRO A 476 -17.78 -49.96 -35.83
N GLU A 477 -18.27 -49.13 -36.77
CA GLU A 477 -19.52 -48.34 -36.70
C GLU A 477 -20.64 -49.02 -37.57
N PRO A 478 -21.87 -48.47 -37.76
CA PRO A 478 -22.97 -48.29 -36.80
C PRO A 478 -24.36 -48.83 -37.32
N THR A 479 -25.42 -48.59 -36.52
CA THR A 479 -26.89 -48.49 -36.84
C THR A 479 -27.80 -49.72 -36.87
N ALA A 480 -28.81 -49.74 -35.97
CA ALA A 480 -30.26 -49.90 -36.29
C ALA A 480 -31.16 -49.63 -35.05
N GLU A 481 -32.37 -49.14 -35.33
CA GLU A 481 -33.44 -48.50 -34.53
C GLU A 481 -34.30 -49.39 -33.56
N PRO A 482 -35.29 -48.81 -32.80
CA PRO A 482 -35.75 -49.28 -31.48
C PRO A 482 -37.20 -49.86 -31.36
N GLU A 483 -37.62 -50.11 -30.09
CA GLU A 483 -38.97 -50.28 -29.48
C GLU A 483 -39.50 -51.71 -29.18
N PRO A 484 -40.47 -51.91 -28.23
CA PRO A 484 -41.02 -51.04 -27.17
C PRO A 484 -41.09 -51.67 -25.74
N VAL A 485 -41.39 -50.81 -24.75
CA VAL A 485 -41.64 -51.09 -23.31
C VAL A 485 -43.08 -51.60 -23.06
N PRO A 486 -43.30 -52.43 -22.02
CA PRO A 486 -44.49 -52.24 -21.19
C PRO A 486 -44.23 -52.16 -19.66
N GLU A 487 -45.19 -51.51 -19.01
CA GLU A 487 -45.33 -50.93 -17.66
C GLU A 487 -45.38 -51.89 -16.43
N PRO A 488 -45.37 -51.35 -15.18
CA PRO A 488 -44.98 -52.06 -13.96
C PRO A 488 -46.17 -52.64 -13.16
N THR A 489 -45.88 -53.60 -12.25
CA THR A 489 -46.86 -54.12 -11.27
C THR A 489 -46.30 -54.06 -9.85
N ALA A 490 -47.18 -53.64 -8.93
CA ALA A 490 -46.94 -53.21 -7.55
C ALA A 490 -46.77 -54.34 -6.50
N GLU A 491 -46.22 -53.90 -5.36
CA GLU A 491 -46.04 -54.41 -3.98
C GLU A 491 -46.85 -55.62 -3.46
N PRO A 492 -46.33 -56.26 -2.39
CA PRO A 492 -46.97 -56.05 -1.07
C PRO A 492 -46.01 -55.85 0.13
N GLU A 493 -46.39 -54.99 1.08
CA GLU A 493 -45.89 -54.88 2.47
C GLU A 493 -46.65 -55.84 3.45
N PRO A 494 -46.47 -55.79 4.80
CA PRO A 494 -45.34 -56.27 5.62
C PRO A 494 -45.80 -57.23 6.78
N VAL A 495 -44.86 -57.79 7.57
CA VAL A 495 -45.17 -58.46 8.86
C VAL A 495 -44.18 -58.00 9.95
N PRO A 496 -44.63 -57.65 11.17
CA PRO A 496 -43.78 -57.11 12.24
C PRO A 496 -43.33 -58.18 13.25
N GLU A 497 -42.14 -58.03 13.83
CA GLU A 497 -41.66 -58.80 14.98
C GLU A 497 -40.95 -57.92 16.03
N PRO A 498 -40.87 -58.36 17.31
CA PRO A 498 -41.06 -57.53 18.51
C PRO A 498 -39.78 -56.94 19.14
N VAL A 499 -39.99 -55.88 19.93
CA VAL A 499 -38.99 -55.08 20.67
C VAL A 499 -38.54 -55.81 21.96
N PRO A 500 -37.23 -55.98 22.21
CA PRO A 500 -36.69 -56.34 23.52
C PRO A 500 -36.37 -55.11 24.40
N GLU A 501 -36.59 -55.26 25.72
CA GLU A 501 -36.33 -54.27 26.79
C GLU A 501 -34.82 -53.94 26.99
N PRO A 502 -34.48 -52.74 27.52
CA PRO A 502 -33.11 -52.22 27.48
C PRO A 502 -32.19 -52.81 28.55
N VAL A 503 -30.99 -53.22 28.12
CA VAL A 503 -29.81 -53.47 28.96
C VAL A 503 -29.20 -52.11 29.34
N PRO A 504 -28.71 -51.88 30.57
CA PRO A 504 -28.06 -50.62 30.92
C PRO A 504 -26.77 -50.45 30.11
N GLU A 505 -26.77 -49.47 29.22
CA GLU A 505 -25.66 -49.11 28.35
C GLU A 505 -24.60 -48.31 29.13
N PRO A 506 -23.30 -48.56 28.90
CA PRO A 506 -22.23 -47.77 29.51
C PRO A 506 -22.34 -46.30 29.10
N GLU A 507 -21.96 -45.38 29.98
CA GLU A 507 -21.91 -43.93 29.73
C GLU A 507 -21.36 -43.60 28.33
N ILE A 508 -22.27 -43.30 27.41
CA ILE A 508 -21.95 -42.70 26.12
C ILE A 508 -21.63 -41.24 26.43
N LYS A 509 -20.34 -40.89 26.42
CA LYS A 509 -19.94 -39.49 26.22
C LYS A 509 -20.60 -39.04 24.92
N GLU A 510 -21.33 -37.94 24.98
CA GLU A 510 -21.97 -37.32 23.82
C GLU A 510 -21.02 -37.32 22.60
N PRO A 511 -21.47 -37.67 21.39
CA PRO A 511 -20.64 -37.56 20.20
C PRO A 511 -20.25 -36.09 20.08
N SER A 512 -18.95 -35.80 20.08
CA SER A 512 -18.51 -34.41 19.98
C SER A 512 -19.06 -33.79 18.71
N SER A 513 -19.48 -32.53 18.84
CA SER A 513 -19.94 -31.71 17.73
C SER A 513 -18.80 -31.28 16.80
N ASP A 514 -17.55 -31.66 17.09
CA ASP A 514 -16.37 -31.29 16.31
C ASP A 514 -15.99 -32.42 15.33
N PRO A 515 -16.24 -32.26 14.02
CA PRO A 515 -15.89 -33.25 13.02
C PRO A 515 -14.37 -33.53 12.92
N PHE A 516 -13.51 -32.66 13.48
CA PHE A 516 -12.05 -32.83 13.47
C PHE A 516 -11.48 -33.35 14.80
N GLU A 517 -12.33 -33.71 15.76
CA GLU A 517 -11.87 -34.20 17.05
C GLU A 517 -10.90 -35.39 16.89
N GLY A 518 -9.75 -35.29 17.57
CA GLY A 518 -8.71 -36.31 17.56
C GLY A 518 -7.75 -36.27 16.36
N ILE A 519 -7.90 -35.31 15.44
CA ILE A 519 -6.91 -35.04 14.37
C ILE A 519 -6.05 -33.86 14.81
N LYS A 520 -4.73 -33.95 14.61
CA LYS A 520 -3.82 -32.82 14.89
C LYS A 520 -4.04 -31.70 13.87
N THR A 521 -3.98 -30.45 14.31
CA THR A 521 -4.11 -29.27 13.45
C THR A 521 -3.11 -29.30 12.29
N ASP A 522 -1.85 -29.64 12.55
CA ASP A 522 -0.80 -29.79 11.52
C ASP A 522 -1.19 -30.80 10.43
N ASP A 523 -1.82 -31.93 10.78
CA ASP A 523 -2.23 -32.94 9.80
C ASP A 523 -3.41 -32.47 8.92
N ILE A 524 -4.24 -31.56 9.44
CA ILE A 524 -5.36 -30.95 8.69
C ILE A 524 -4.81 -29.93 7.70
N GLU A 525 -3.87 -29.10 8.15
CA GLU A 525 -3.21 -28.07 7.34
C GLU A 525 -2.35 -28.71 6.24
N ASP A 526 -1.52 -29.69 6.56
CA ASP A 526 -0.68 -30.42 5.59
C ASP A 526 -1.54 -31.11 4.52
N PHE A 527 -2.65 -31.75 4.91
CA PHE A 527 -3.55 -32.40 3.95
C PHE A 527 -4.26 -31.38 3.05
N ALA A 528 -4.73 -30.27 3.61
CA ALA A 528 -5.40 -29.22 2.84
C ALA A 528 -4.43 -28.54 1.85
N GLU A 529 -3.16 -28.36 2.25
CA GLU A 529 -2.10 -27.79 1.41
C GLU A 529 -1.68 -28.76 0.29
N LEU A 530 -1.52 -30.04 0.61
CA LEU A 530 -1.05 -31.05 -0.34
C LEU A 530 -2.08 -31.37 -1.43
N PHE A 531 -3.37 -31.41 -1.08
CA PHE A 531 -4.45 -31.80 -2.00
C PHE A 531 -5.33 -30.61 -2.45
N ASP A 532 -4.95 -29.38 -2.13
CA ASP A 532 -5.66 -28.12 -2.47
C ASP A 532 -7.16 -28.18 -2.10
N VAL A 533 -7.45 -28.68 -0.90
CA VAL A 533 -8.84 -28.84 -0.44
C VAL A 533 -9.29 -27.59 0.31
N PRO A 534 -10.31 -26.85 -0.17
CA PRO A 534 -10.79 -25.65 0.50
C PRO A 534 -11.44 -25.98 1.85
N SER A 535 -11.48 -25.00 2.75
CA SER A 535 -12.16 -25.15 4.04
C SER A 535 -13.63 -25.53 3.84
N PRO A 536 -14.15 -26.51 4.60
CA PRO A 536 -15.50 -26.99 4.43
C PRO A 536 -16.50 -25.88 4.78
N SER A 537 -17.51 -25.70 3.93
CA SER A 537 -18.55 -24.67 4.09
C SER A 537 -19.81 -25.19 4.81
N SER A 538 -19.85 -26.50 5.09
CA SER A 538 -20.93 -27.15 5.84
C SER A 538 -20.40 -28.31 6.67
N ASP A 539 -21.13 -28.69 7.73
CA ASP A 539 -20.79 -29.83 8.59
C ASP A 539 -20.61 -31.13 7.79
N LYS A 540 -21.44 -31.33 6.75
CA LYS A 540 -21.36 -32.51 5.88
C LYS A 540 -20.04 -32.54 5.09
N GLU A 541 -19.57 -31.40 4.61
CA GLU A 541 -18.27 -31.28 3.94
C GLU A 541 -17.11 -31.49 4.94
N ALA A 542 -17.25 -30.98 6.16
CA ALA A 542 -16.27 -31.19 7.22
C ALA A 542 -16.12 -32.67 7.57
N PHE A 543 -17.22 -33.42 7.73
CA PHE A 543 -17.19 -34.86 7.97
C PHE A 543 -16.57 -35.67 6.82
N GLU A 544 -16.84 -35.29 5.56
CA GLU A 544 -16.22 -35.94 4.40
C GLU A 544 -14.72 -35.62 4.30
N MET A 545 -14.32 -34.39 4.61
CA MET A 545 -12.92 -33.98 4.68
C MET A 545 -12.18 -34.76 5.78
N THR A 546 -12.74 -34.88 6.97
CA THR A 546 -12.20 -35.68 8.08
C THR A 546 -11.94 -37.13 7.68
N LYS A 547 -12.85 -37.78 6.94
CA LYS A 547 -12.65 -39.16 6.46
C LYS A 547 -11.43 -39.27 5.54
N LYS A 548 -11.23 -38.29 4.66
CA LYS A 548 -10.09 -38.25 3.73
C LYS A 548 -8.77 -38.02 4.48
N ILE A 549 -8.75 -37.08 5.43
CA ILE A 549 -7.58 -36.81 6.27
C ILE A 549 -7.21 -38.05 7.09
N ARG A 550 -8.17 -38.70 7.75
CA ARG A 550 -7.91 -39.91 8.54
C ARG A 550 -7.36 -41.05 7.69
N LYS A 551 -7.88 -41.22 6.47
CA LYS A 551 -7.36 -42.21 5.52
C LYS A 551 -5.92 -41.87 5.09
N TRP A 552 -5.65 -40.62 4.76
CA TRP A 552 -4.30 -40.17 4.39
C TRP A 552 -3.27 -40.34 5.53
N ILE A 553 -3.67 -40.06 6.77
CA ILE A 553 -2.85 -40.33 7.95
C ILE A 553 -2.59 -41.83 8.11
N ALA A 554 -3.61 -42.67 7.93
CA ALA A 554 -3.50 -44.13 8.02
C ALA A 554 -2.60 -44.71 6.91
N ASP A 555 -2.62 -44.10 5.73
CA ASP A 555 -1.80 -44.48 4.57
C ASP A 555 -0.35 -43.96 4.68
N GLY A 556 0.02 -43.32 5.80
CA GLY A 556 1.39 -42.88 6.08
C GLY A 556 1.75 -41.49 5.56
N ARG A 557 0.75 -40.63 5.32
CA ARG A 557 0.89 -39.27 4.77
C ARG A 557 1.60 -39.23 3.39
N PRO A 558 1.16 -40.04 2.41
CA PRO A 558 1.77 -40.05 1.08
C PRO A 558 1.57 -38.69 0.38
N LYS A 559 2.60 -38.23 -0.35
CA LYS A 559 2.56 -36.99 -1.14
C LYS A 559 1.76 -37.13 -2.42
#